data_AF-A0A1B2ZBQ0-F1
#
_entry.id   AF-A0A1B2ZBQ0-F1
#
_cell.length_a   1.000
_cell.length_b   1.000
_cell.length_c   1.000
_cell.angle_alpha   90.00
_cell.angle_beta   90.00
_cell.angle_gamma   90.00
#
_symmetry.space_group_name_H-M   'P 1'
#
loop_
_entity.id
_entity.type
_entity.pdbx_description
1 polymer ?
#
loop_
_entity_poly.entity_id
_entity_poly.type
_entity_poly.pdbx_seq_one_letter_code
_entity_poly.pdbx_strand_id
1 'polypeptide(L)' 'MRHPFPVILFILFLLFIETSYGQCSMCRAVLESEEGQETAKGINKGILYLMAIPYLLVGVVGWKVFQILKK' A
#
# COMPACT_ATOMS: atom_id res chain seq x y z
N MET A 1 -1.30 16.64 -33.12
CA MET A 1 -2.27 15.59 -32.78
C MET A 1 -1.94 15.06 -31.39
N ARG A 2 -2.57 15.64 -30.37
CA ARG A 2 -2.33 15.30 -28.96
C ARG A 2 -3.19 14.07 -28.67
N HIS A 3 -2.65 12.87 -28.90
CA HIS A 3 -3.40 11.63 -28.67
C HIS A 3 -3.78 11.56 -27.18
N PRO A 4 -5.07 11.57 -26.82
CA PRO A 4 -5.51 11.50 -25.43
C PRO A 4 -5.40 10.08 -24.85
N PHE A 5 -4.87 9.13 -25.62
CA PHE A 5 -4.73 7.72 -25.27
C PHE A 5 -4.12 7.46 -23.87
N PRO A 6 -2.99 8.09 -23.47
CA PRO A 6 -2.44 7.87 -22.12
C PRO A 6 -3.32 8.48 -21.03
N VAL A 7 -4.04 9.56 -21.32
CA VAL A 7 -4.95 10.21 -20.37
C VAL A 7 -6.19 9.33 -20.15
N ILE A 8 -6.73 8.76 -21.21
CA ILE A 8 -7.87 7.83 -21.15
C ILE A 8 -7.49 6.56 -20.38
N LEU A 9 -6.31 6.01 -20.64
CA LEU A 9 -5.79 4.83 -19.92
C LEU A 9 -5.58 5.12 -18.43
N PHE A 10 -5.06 6.29 -18.10
CA PHE A 10 -4.86 6.73 -16.71
C PHE A 10 -6.20 6.90 -15.98
N ILE A 11 -7.20 7.51 -16.62
CA ILE A 11 -8.55 7.64 -16.06
C ILE A 11 -9.18 6.26 -15.85
N LEU A 12 -9.07 5.35 -16.81
CA LEU A 12 -9.55 3.97 -16.67
C LEU A 12 -8.89 3.26 -15.48
N PHE A 13 -7.57 3.42 -15.30
CA PHE A 13 -6.86 2.85 -14.14
C PHE A 13 -7.38 3.40 -12.80
N LEU A 14 -7.68 4.70 -12.72
CA LEU A 14 -8.24 5.31 -11.50
C LEU A 14 -9.63 4.77 -11.14
N LEU A 15 -10.42 4.34 -12.13
CA LEU A 15 -11.74 3.73 -11.91
C LEU A 15 -11.66 2.32 -11.30
N PHE A 16 -10.50 1.67 -11.33
CA PHE A 16 -10.25 0.38 -10.67
C PHE A 16 -9.59 0.52 -9.30
N ILE A 17 -9.43 1.75 -8.78
CA ILE A 17 -8.99 1.97 -7.41
C ILE A 17 -10.18 1.69 -6.48
N GLU A 18 -10.37 0.41 -6.17
CA GLU A 18 -11.20 -0.03 -5.08
C GLU A 18 -10.59 0.49 -3.77
N THR A 19 -11.40 1.10 -2.91
CA THR A 19 -10.98 1.37 -1.53
C THR A 19 -10.88 0.03 -0.82
N SER A 20 -9.67 -0.50 -0.71
CA SER A 20 -9.42 -1.68 0.13
C SER A 20 -9.61 -1.27 1.58
N TYR A 21 -10.88 -1.23 2.03
CA TYR A 21 -11.19 -1.61 3.39
C TYR A 21 -10.72 -3.05 3.48
N GLY A 22 -9.58 -3.28 4.15
CA GLY A 22 -8.93 -4.60 4.21
C GLY A 22 -9.98 -5.67 4.37
N GLN A 23 -9.90 -6.75 3.57
CA GLN A 23 -10.87 -7.84 3.46
C GLN A 23 -11.22 -8.46 4.83
N CYS A 24 -12.02 -7.76 5.62
CA CYS A 24 -12.21 -7.98 7.04
C CYS A 24 -13.70 -7.83 7.39
N SER A 25 -14.57 -8.58 6.72
CA SER A 25 -15.86 -8.99 7.30
C SER A 25 -15.77 -10.32 8.07
N MET A 26 -14.56 -10.93 8.16
CA MET A 26 -14.29 -12.09 9.00
C MET A 26 -13.41 -11.78 10.22
N CYS A 27 -12.45 -10.86 10.12
CA CYS A 27 -11.47 -10.63 11.20
C CYS A 27 -12.06 -9.91 12.42
N ARG A 28 -13.10 -9.07 12.27
CA ARG A 28 -13.67 -8.32 13.40
C ARG A 28 -14.22 -9.22 14.51
N ALA A 29 -14.89 -10.32 14.16
CA ALA A 29 -15.48 -11.23 15.14
C ALA A 29 -14.43 -11.99 15.97
N VAL A 30 -13.25 -12.25 15.39
CA VAL A 30 -12.15 -12.91 16.12
C VAL A 30 -11.45 -11.90 17.03
N LEU A 31 -11.13 -10.69 16.57
CA LEU A 31 -10.36 -9.70 17.36
C LEU A 31 -11.13 -9.11 18.57
N GLU A 32 -12.45 -9.23 18.59
CA GLU A 32 -13.30 -8.82 19.72
C GLU A 32 -13.42 -9.91 20.81
N SER A 33 -12.90 -11.12 20.56
CA SER A 33 -12.77 -12.18 21.58
C SER A 33 -11.46 -12.03 22.37
N GLU A 34 -11.45 -12.45 23.64
CA GLU A 34 -10.24 -12.40 24.49
C GLU A 34 -9.06 -13.18 23.89
N GLU A 35 -9.31 -14.33 23.23
CA GLU A 35 -8.29 -15.11 22.52
C GLU A 35 -7.77 -14.42 21.23
N GLY A 36 -8.61 -13.63 20.57
CA GLY A 36 -8.23 -12.93 19.34
C GLY A 36 -7.41 -11.66 19.56
N GLN A 37 -7.33 -11.13 20.78
CA GLN A 37 -6.53 -9.94 21.12
C GLN A 37 -5.03 -10.12 20.83
N GLU A 38 -4.46 -11.28 21.15
CA GLU A 38 -3.04 -11.56 20.86
C GLU A 38 -2.79 -11.72 19.35
N THR A 39 -3.73 -12.35 18.64
CA THR A 39 -3.71 -12.44 17.17
C THR A 39 -3.83 -11.05 16.52
N ALA A 40 -4.63 -10.15 17.10
CA ALA A 40 -4.77 -8.76 16.65
C ALA A 40 -3.47 -7.98 16.74
N LYS A 41 -2.71 -8.14 17.83
CA LYS A 41 -1.40 -7.50 18.00
C LYS A 41 -0.42 -7.95 16.92
N GLY A 42 -0.44 -9.23 16.56
CA GLY A 42 0.37 -9.79 15.47
C GLY A 42 0.06 -9.15 14.10
N ILE A 43 -1.22 -8.99 13.77
CA ILE A 43 -1.66 -8.37 12.51
C ILE A 43 -1.26 -6.89 12.43
N ASN A 44 -1.40 -6.12 13.52
CA ASN A 44 -1.00 -4.71 13.55
C ASN A 44 0.51 -4.55 13.23
N LYS A 45 1.36 -5.42 13.78
CA LYS A 45 2.78 -5.45 13.41
C LYS A 45 2.97 -5.78 11.93
N GLY A 46 2.24 -6.75 11.39
CA GLY A 46 2.27 -7.08 9.96
C GLY A 46 1.92 -5.89 9.06
N ILE A 47 0.86 -5.14 9.39
CA ILE A 47 0.46 -3.93 8.65
C ILE A 47 1.57 -2.88 8.69
N LEU A 48 2.15 -2.63 9.88
CA LEU A 48 3.26 -1.68 10.01
C LEU A 48 4.49 -2.09 9.18
N TYR A 49 4.84 -3.38 9.16
CA TYR A 49 5.94 -3.89 8.33
C TYR A 49 5.66 -3.72 6.83
N LEU A 50 4.45 -4.07 6.38
CA LEU A 50 4.05 -3.94 4.99
C LEU A 50 3.99 -2.48 4.54
N MET A 51 3.58 -1.56 5.41
CA MET A 51 3.60 -0.12 5.13
C MET A 51 5.00 0.47 5.13
N ALA A 52 5.91 -0.01 5.98
CA ALA A 52 7.28 0.50 6.06
C ALA A 52 8.10 0.21 4.79
N ILE A 53 7.90 -0.95 4.17
CA ILE A 53 8.66 -1.41 2.99
C ILE A 53 8.59 -0.41 1.81
N PRO A 54 7.40 0.04 1.35
CA PRO A 54 7.28 1.04 0.30
C PRO A 54 8.08 2.33 0.56
N TYR A 55 8.04 2.86 1.79
CA TYR A 55 8.77 4.09 2.11
C TYR A 55 10.30 3.90 2.06
N LEU A 56 10.79 2.76 2.55
CA LEU A 56 12.21 2.42 2.47
C LEU A 56 12.67 2.26 1.03
N LEU A 57 11.88 1.58 0.19
CA LEU A 57 12.20 1.41 -1.23
C LEU A 57 12.26 2.76 -1.95
N VAL A 58 11.28 3.64 -1.74
CA VAL A 58 11.29 5.00 -2.32
C VAL A 58 12.51 5.79 -1.87
N GLY A 59 12.87 5.74 -0.58
CA GLY A 59 14.06 6.40 -0.06
C GLY A 59 15.36 5.91 -0.71
N VAL A 60 15.54 4.60 -0.83
CA VAL A 60 16.72 4.00 -1.47
C VAL A 60 16.79 4.36 -2.96
N VAL A 61 15.68 4.21 -3.68
CA VAL A 61 15.62 4.56 -5.11
C VAL A 61 15.90 6.05 -5.31
N GLY A 62 15.27 6.92 -4.51
CA GLY A 62 15.49 8.37 -4.56
C GLY A 62 16.96 8.75 -4.32
N TRP A 63 17.61 8.15 -3.33
CA TRP A 63 19.03 8.38 -3.07
C TRP A 63 19.93 7.93 -4.23
N LYS A 64 19.64 6.77 -4.82
CA LYS A 64 20.36 6.27 -6.00
C LYS A 64 20.19 7.20 -7.20
N VAL A 65 18.96 7.65 -7.48
CA VAL A 65 18.69 8.62 -8.55
C VAL A 65 19.43 9.92 -8.31
N PHE A 66 19.41 10.44 -7.08
CA PHE A 66 20.14 11.66 -6.73
C PHE A 66 21.64 11.54 -7.00
N GLN A 67 22.27 10.42 -6.64
CA GLN A 67 23.68 10.18 -6.95
C GLN A 67 23.97 10.13 -8.45
N ILE A 68 23.07 9.53 -9.24
CA ILE A 68 23.19 9.48 -10.70
C ILE A 68 23.09 10.89 -11.30
N LEU A 69 22.16 11.71 -10.81
CA LEU A 69 21.93 13.07 -11.33
C LEU A 69 22.97 14.10 -10.85
N LYS A 70 23.64 13.84 -9.72
CA LYS A 70 24.73 14.69 -9.21
C LYS A 70 26.10 14.36 -9.82
N LYS A 71 26.17 13.35 -10.67
CA LYS A 71 27.33 13.03 -11.49
C LYS A 71 27.20 13.72 -12.85
#